data_AF-A0A1W9X6H4-F1
#
_entry.id   AF-A0A1W9X6H4-F1
#
_cell.length_a   1.000
_cell.length_b   1.000
_cell.length_c   1.000
_cell.angle_alpha   90.00
_cell.angle_beta   90.00
_cell.angle_gamma   90.00
#
_symmetry.space_group_name_H-M   'P 1'
#
loop_
_entity.id
_entity.type
_entity.pdbx_description
1 polymer ?
#
loop_
_entity_poly.entity_id
_entity_poly.type
_entity_poly.pdbx_seq_one_letter_code
_entity_poly.pdbx_strand_id
1 'polypeptide(L)'
;MSDTIELEDEIIEDEVRKMGSVNHSIAQTRTSTLLSSDERFEVLVELSLDASQIDLKRFGLKTKDEIVPDISVYIGSAPIPDEEIEELYLR
;
A
#
# COMPACT_ATOMS: atom_id res chain seq x y z
N MET A 1 -22.65 -8.21 25.26
CA MET A 1 -23.08 -6.86 24.83
C MET A 1 -21.91 -5.88 24.75
N SER A 2 -20.73 -6.17 25.32
CA SER A 2 -19.50 -5.37 25.12
C SER A 2 -18.86 -5.65 23.76
N ASP A 3 -18.80 -6.93 23.38
CA ASP A 3 -18.11 -7.41 22.18
C ASP A 3 -18.66 -6.85 20.86
N THR A 4 -19.95 -6.49 20.81
CA THR A 4 -20.59 -5.92 19.61
C THR A 4 -20.18 -4.46 19.38
N ILE A 5 -19.92 -3.72 20.46
CA ILE A 5 -19.57 -2.29 20.40
C ILE A 5 -18.10 -2.13 20.01
N GLU A 6 -17.23 -2.99 20.53
CA GLU A 6 -15.80 -2.99 20.19
C GLU A 6 -15.55 -3.32 18.70
N LEU A 7 -16.37 -4.20 18.10
CA LEU A 7 -16.29 -4.52 16.67
C LEU A 7 -16.76 -3.35 15.78
N GLU A 8 -17.80 -2.62 16.18
CA GLU A 8 -18.28 -1.44 15.44
C GLU A 8 -17.26 -0.30 15.47
N ASP A 9 -16.60 -0.07 16.61
CA ASP A 9 -15.57 0.96 16.74
C ASP A 9 -14.31 0.65 15.91
N GLU A 10 -13.86 -0.62 15.84
CA GLU A 10 -12.76 -1.02 14.95
C GLU A 10 -13.11 -0.81 13.46
N ILE A 11 -14.34 -1.13 13.05
CA ILE A 11 -14.80 -0.95 11.66
C ILE A 11 -14.87 0.53 11.29
N ILE A 12 -15.36 1.38 12.19
CA ILE A 12 -15.46 2.83 11.97
C ILE A 12 -14.07 3.47 11.95
N GLU A 13 -13.14 3.06 12.83
CA GLU A 13 -11.76 3.53 12.78
C GLU A 13 -11.06 3.16 11.47
N ASP A 14 -11.29 1.95 10.94
CA ASP A 14 -10.71 1.52 9.67
C ASP A 14 -11.31 2.27 8.45
N GLU A 15 -12.61 2.58 8.46
CA GLU A 15 -13.23 3.42 7.42
C GLU A 15 -12.75 4.88 7.46
N VAL A 16 -12.59 5.46 8.66
CA VAL A 16 -12.07 6.83 8.82
C VAL A 16 -10.58 6.91 8.46
N ARG A 17 -9.79 5.87 8.77
CA ARG A 17 -8.37 5.75 8.34
C ARG A 17 -8.23 5.61 6.82
N LYS A 18 -9.20 5.00 6.14
CA LYS A 18 -9.23 4.90 4.67
C LYS A 18 -9.47 6.23 3.95
N MET A 19 -10.03 7.24 4.62
CA MET A 19 -10.22 8.55 4.02
C MET A 19 -8.90 9.33 4.02
N GLY A 20 -8.23 9.33 2.87
CA GLY A 20 -6.98 10.06 2.67
C GLY A 20 -7.12 11.54 3.03
N SER A 21 -6.28 12.01 3.96
CA SER A 21 -6.24 13.44 4.31
C SER A 21 -5.58 14.25 3.19
N VAL A 22 -5.94 15.54 3.05
CA VAL A 22 -5.29 16.46 2.10
C VAL A 22 -3.76 16.47 2.26
N ASN A 23 -3.29 16.41 3.50
CA ASN A 23 -1.85 16.38 3.78
C ASN A 23 -1.20 15.08 3.32
N HIS A 24 -1.88 13.93 3.48
CA HIS A 24 -1.42 12.64 2.96
C HIS A 24 -1.33 12.69 1.44
N SER A 25 -2.36 13.17 0.73
CA SER A 25 -2.31 13.29 -0.73
C SER A 25 -1.20 14.23 -1.21
N ILE A 26 -0.99 15.37 -0.53
CA ILE A 26 0.10 16.30 -0.86
C ILE A 26 1.46 15.63 -0.69
N ALA A 27 1.66 14.92 0.44
CA ALA A 27 2.91 14.24 0.73
C ALA A 27 3.17 13.11 -0.27
N GLN A 28 2.18 12.25 -0.52
CA GLN A 28 2.28 11.14 -1.46
C GLN A 28 2.62 11.65 -2.87
N THR A 29 1.88 12.65 -3.36
CA THR A 29 2.06 13.22 -4.70
C THR A 29 3.44 13.89 -4.86
N ARG A 30 3.87 14.70 -3.89
CA ARG A 30 5.16 15.41 -3.99
C ARG A 30 6.33 14.44 -3.91
N THR A 31 6.26 13.46 -3.02
CA THR A 31 7.30 12.44 -2.88
C THR A 31 7.38 11.58 -4.12
N SER A 32 6.25 11.10 -4.65
CA SER A 32 6.23 10.28 -5.86
C SER A 32 6.76 11.04 -7.07
N THR A 33 6.35 12.30 -7.26
CA THR A 33 6.83 13.16 -8.36
C THR A 33 8.34 13.43 -8.27
N LEU A 34 8.84 13.68 -7.06
CA LEU A 34 10.27 13.90 -6.86
C LEU A 34 11.07 12.66 -7.25
N LEU A 35 10.63 11.48 -6.80
CA LEU A 35 11.35 10.23 -7.04
C LEU A 35 11.25 9.78 -8.50
N SER A 36 10.08 9.93 -9.14
CA SER A 36 9.89 9.55 -10.54
C SER A 36 10.57 10.48 -11.53
N SER A 37 11.05 11.64 -11.09
CA SER A 37 11.89 12.53 -11.91
C SER A 37 13.32 11.99 -12.14
N ASP A 38 13.74 10.98 -11.37
CA ASP A 38 15.02 10.31 -11.50
C ASP A 38 14.84 8.99 -12.25
N GLU A 39 15.45 8.87 -13.43
CA GLU A 39 15.35 7.69 -14.32
C GLU A 39 15.87 6.39 -13.71
N ARG A 40 16.58 6.45 -12.57
CA ARG A 40 17.04 5.27 -11.84
C ARG A 40 15.92 4.60 -11.05
N PHE A 41 14.80 5.29 -10.85
CA PHE A 41 13.71 4.83 -10.00
C PHE A 41 12.43 4.59 -10.78
N GLU A 42 11.76 3.50 -10.44
CA GLU A 42 10.39 3.24 -10.84
C GLU A 42 9.50 3.35 -9.60
N VAL A 43 8.45 4.16 -9.68
CA VAL A 43 7.66 4.57 -8.52
C VAL A 43 6.22 4.15 -8.71
N LEU A 44 5.72 3.30 -7.81
CA LEU A 44 4.37 2.75 -7.84
C LEU A 44 3.64 3.15 -6.55
N VAL A 45 2.45 3.72 -6.67
CA VAL A 45 1.61 4.14 -5.53
C VAL A 45 0.55 3.09 -5.24
N GLU A 46 0.25 2.86 -3.96
CA GLU A 46 -0.79 1.91 -3.51
C GLU A 46 -0.63 0.48 -4.09
N LEU A 47 0.61 0.05 -4.33
CA LEU A 47 0.90 -1.28 -4.87
C LEU A 47 0.76 -2.34 -3.76
N SER A 48 -0.01 -3.38 -4.01
CA SER A 48 -0.07 -4.53 -3.12
C SER A 48 1.13 -5.45 -3.30
N LEU A 49 1.81 -5.77 -2.19
CA LEU A 49 3.04 -6.56 -2.18
C LEU A 49 2.88 -7.80 -1.31
N ASP A 50 3.22 -8.97 -1.86
CA ASP A 50 3.39 -10.19 -1.08
C ASP A 50 4.65 -10.06 -0.20
N ALA A 51 4.42 -10.03 1.10
CA ALA A 51 5.42 -9.97 2.15
C ALA A 51 5.47 -11.27 2.98
N SER A 52 4.81 -12.35 2.55
CA SER A 52 4.83 -13.66 3.22
C SER A 52 6.23 -14.20 3.47
N GLN A 53 7.19 -13.85 2.60
CA GLN A 53 8.59 -14.26 2.68
C GLN A 53 9.44 -13.37 3.61
N ILE A 54 8.89 -12.27 4.12
CA ILE A 54 9.61 -11.30 4.95
C ILE A 54 9.06 -11.36 6.37
N ASP A 55 9.91 -11.60 7.36
CA ASP A 55 9.49 -11.42 8.76
C ASP A 55 9.27 -9.92 9.05
N LEU A 56 8.02 -9.48 8.98
CA LEU A 56 7.63 -8.09 9.24
C LEU A 56 7.53 -7.77 10.74
N LYS A 57 7.52 -8.79 11.61
CA LYS A 57 7.42 -8.58 13.07
C LYS A 57 8.61 -7.79 13.61
N ARG A 58 9.79 -7.94 13.00
CA ARG A 58 11.00 -7.17 13.35
C ARG A 58 10.84 -5.66 13.12
N PHE A 59 9.87 -5.24 12.30
CA PHE A 59 9.56 -3.83 12.03
C PHE A 59 8.35 -3.34 12.83
N GLY A 60 7.82 -4.13 13.76
CA GLY A 60 6.64 -3.78 14.55
C GLY A 60 5.33 -3.79 13.75
N LEU A 61 5.32 -4.35 12.55
CA LEU A 61 4.12 -4.48 11.73
C LEU A 61 3.36 -5.74 12.15
N LYS A 62 2.06 -5.58 12.44
CA LYS A 62 1.16 -6.71 12.71
C LYS A 62 1.04 -7.53 11.43
N THR A 63 1.49 -8.79 11.50
CA THR A 63 1.56 -9.80 10.43
C THR A 63 0.36 -9.74 9.48
N LYS A 64 0.61 -9.23 8.28
CA LYS A 64 -0.14 -9.53 7.07
C LYS A 64 0.85 -10.09 6.07
N ASP A 65 0.46 -11.15 5.37
CA ASP A 65 1.23 -11.72 4.26
C ASP A 65 1.27 -10.76 3.06
N GLU A 66 0.50 -9.67 3.12
CA GLU A 66 0.37 -8.64 2.10
C GLU A 66 0.51 -7.25 2.74
N ILE A 67 1.27 -6.36 2.10
CA ILE A 67 1.42 -4.95 2.50
C ILE A 67 1.05 -4.03 1.34
N VAL A 68 0.39 -2.91 1.67
CA VAL A 68 0.06 -1.85 0.71
C VAL A 68 0.70 -0.55 1.21
N PRO A 69 1.95 -0.24 0.79
CA PRO A 69 2.56 1.04 1.08
C PRO A 69 1.96 2.16 0.22
N ASP A 70 1.91 3.37 0.76
CA ASP A 70 1.54 4.58 0.02
C ASP A 70 2.43 4.77 -1.23
N ILE A 71 3.73 4.44 -1.13
CA ILE A 71 4.72 4.55 -2.23
C ILE A 71 5.69 3.37 -2.16
N SER A 72 5.84 2.66 -3.28
CA SER A 72 6.89 1.67 -3.55
C SER A 72 7.90 2.24 -4.56
N VAL A 73 9.19 1.99 -4.33
CA VAL A 73 10.27 2.48 -5.20
C VAL A 73 11.20 1.33 -5.55
N TYR A 74 11.41 1.12 -6.84
CA TYR A 74 12.32 0.11 -7.37
C TYR A 74 13.53 0.79 -8.02
N ILE A 75 14.69 0.15 -7.90
CA ILE A 75 15.89 0.57 -8.64
C ILE A 75 15.87 -0.17 -9.98
N GLY A 76 15.88 0.58 -11.08
CA GLY A 76 15.71 0.02 -12.42
C GLY A 76 14.25 -0.24 -12.77
N SER A 77 13.98 -1.18 -13.69
CA SER A 77 12.63 -1.44 -14.20
C SER A 77 11.71 -2.06 -13.13
N ALA A 78 10.43 -1.65 -13.13
CA ALA A 78 9.38 -2.29 -12.34
C ALA A 78 9.27 -3.79 -12.63
N PRO A 79 8.73 -4.57 -11.68
CA PRO A 79 8.26 -5.91 -11.98
C PRO A 79 7.24 -5.86 -13.12
N ILE A 80 7.42 -6.76 -14.10
CA ILE A 80 6.49 -6.92 -15.22
C ILE A 80 5.22 -7.58 -14.66
N PRO A 81 4.02 -7.04 -14.93
CA PRO A 81 2.77 -7.67 -14.52
C PRO A 81 2.68 -9.10 -15.08
N ASP A 82 2.21 -10.04 -14.28
CA ASP A 82 1.86 -11.37 -14.79
C ASP A 82 0.67 -11.22 -15.75
N GLU A 83 0.89 -11.49 -17.04
CA GLU A 83 -0.10 -11.31 -18.11
C GLU A 83 -1.42 -12.06 -17.85
N GLU A 84 -1.38 -13.19 -17.11
CA GLU A 84 -2.58 -13.96 -16.73
C GLU A 84 -3.48 -13.26 -15.71
N ILE A 85 -2.96 -12.32 -14.91
CA ILE A 85 -3.71 -11.64 -13.84
C ILE A 85 -4.37 -10.36 -14.37
N GLU A 86 -3.77 -9.66 -15.35
CA GLU A 86 -4.35 -8.43 -15.89
C GLU A 86 -5.69 -8.64 -16.61
N GLU A 87 -5.88 -9.78 -17.29
CA GLU A 87 -7.15 -10.10 -17.97
C GLU A 87 -8.36 -10.23 -17.00
N LEU A 88 -8.11 -10.52 -15.72
CA LEU A 88 -9.16 -10.63 -14.69
C LEU A 88 -9.66 -9.28 -14.18
N TYR A 89 -8.82 -8.22 -14.26
CA TYR A 89 -9.17 -6.87 -13.80
C TYR A 89 -9.66 -5.93 -14.91
N LEU A 90 -9.54 -6.36 -16.18
CA LEU A 90 -10.00 -5.64 -17.38
C LEU A 90 -11.41 -6.06 -17.87
N ARG A 91 -12.12 -6.89 -17.12
CA ARG A 91 -13.45 -7.43 -17.45
C ARG A 91 -14.54 -6.95 -16.48
#